data_AF-A0A8T1FXU0-F1
#
_entry.id   AF-A0A8T1FXU0-F1
#
_cell.length_a   1.000
_cell.length_b   1.000
_cell.length_c   1.000
_cell.angle_alpha   90.00
_cell.angle_beta   90.00
_cell.angle_gamma   90.00
#
_symmetry.space_group_name_H-M   'P 1'
#
loop_
_entity.id
_entity.type
_entity.pdbx_description
1 polymer ?
#
loop_
_entity_poly.entity_id
_entity_poly.type
_entity_poly.pdbx_seq_one_letter_code
_entity_poly.pdbx_strand_id
1 'polypeptide(L)'
;MSNQTLIKLQVATGGHYLGCEPELAKYCCSCENDNPIILLGLCRECESELPGYLPRTTKEVARNNYGVREKDFCNLQGEVRKHFMLFDRIMLENHMIATCGSKLAWVRHLAKKDQRTKKLRATLRRKDIEAEAFVEQLAPGFADYIRAINFMRTDKNELERCSQRFVVLTAELRERGFELRTDSRLCQVFITTGDGNAWSIVDTMDEMNFLFTHTDYAERCDRNVKNMRNKERNENFYGERMRYSSQAYREELQDCRDEAKAEIREEYLTNSRGLTLPRKWENMRSQMTRS
;
A
#
# COMPACT_ATOMS: atom_id res chain seq x y z
N MET A 1 43.85 19.04 16.97
CA MET A 1 43.83 17.79 16.18
C MET A 1 42.38 17.50 15.82
N SER A 2 42.11 17.07 14.58
CA SER A 2 40.75 16.70 14.18
C SER A 2 40.33 15.41 14.88
N ASN A 3 39.03 15.15 14.98
CA ASN A 3 38.53 13.89 15.51
C ASN A 3 39.02 12.70 14.66
N GLN A 4 39.23 12.94 13.36
CA GLN A 4 39.79 11.96 12.43
C GLN A 4 41.23 11.57 12.74
N THR A 5 42.09 12.53 13.06
CA THR A 5 43.47 12.23 13.49
C THR A 5 43.46 11.39 14.77
N LEU A 6 42.57 11.70 15.71
CA LEU A 6 42.45 10.95 16.96
C LEU A 6 41.93 9.52 16.74
N ILE A 7 40.93 9.32 15.87
CA ILE A 7 40.43 7.97 15.53
C ILE A 7 41.51 7.13 14.85
N LYS A 8 42.25 7.69 13.88
CA LYS A 8 43.33 6.96 13.20
C LYS A 8 44.46 6.58 14.16
N LEU A 9 44.86 7.50 15.03
CA LEU A 9 45.85 7.21 16.08
C LEU A 9 45.35 6.13 17.04
N GLN A 10 44.08 6.17 17.45
CA GLN A 10 43.46 5.15 18.27
C GLN A 10 43.49 3.76 17.60
N VAL A 11 43.15 3.68 16.32
CA VAL A 11 43.22 2.43 15.54
C VAL A 11 44.66 1.92 15.42
N ALA A 12 45.62 2.80 15.14
CA ALA A 12 47.01 2.41 14.91
C ALA A 12 47.76 2.01 16.20
N THR A 13 47.43 2.64 17.33
CA THR A 13 48.15 2.44 18.60
C THR A 13 47.39 1.57 19.61
N GLY A 14 46.10 1.31 19.38
CA GLY A 14 45.22 0.65 20.34
C GLY A 14 44.91 1.47 21.60
N GLY A 15 45.39 2.71 21.69
CA GLY A 15 45.21 3.59 22.85
C GLY A 15 43.87 4.34 22.85
N HIS A 16 43.32 4.60 24.03
CA HIS A 16 42.13 5.45 24.19
C HIS A 16 42.54 6.93 24.32
N TYR A 17 42.22 7.75 23.32
CA TYR A 17 42.54 9.18 23.35
C TYR A 17 41.36 10.00 23.88
N LEU A 18 41.61 10.82 24.92
CA LEU A 18 40.62 11.76 25.47
C LEU A 18 40.24 12.78 24.38
N GLY A 19 38.95 12.84 24.02
CA GLY A 19 38.42 13.70 22.95
C GLY A 19 38.18 13.00 21.61
N CYS A 20 38.46 11.70 21.51
CA CYS A 20 37.99 10.86 20.40
C CYS A 20 36.48 10.59 20.54
N GLU A 21 35.70 10.97 19.53
CA GLU A 21 34.25 10.70 19.40
C GLU A 21 34.01 9.75 18.21
N PRO A 22 34.09 8.41 18.42
CA PRO A 22 33.98 7.41 17.36
C PRO A 22 32.64 7.43 16.62
N GLU A 23 31.56 7.82 17.28
CA GLU A 23 30.21 7.95 16.71
C GLU A 23 30.15 8.94 15.56
N LEU A 24 31.13 9.85 15.48
CA LEU A 24 31.22 10.81 14.42
C LEU A 24 31.95 10.29 13.18
N ALA A 25 32.58 9.10 13.20
CA ALA A 25 33.48 8.54 12.18
C ALA A 25 32.98 8.55 10.70
N LYS A 26 31.74 8.96 10.43
CA LYS A 26 31.17 9.22 9.11
C LYS A 26 31.62 10.59 8.53
N TYR A 27 32.92 10.77 8.27
CA TYR A 27 33.53 11.97 7.66
C TYR A 27 34.15 11.68 6.28
N CYS A 28 34.47 12.68 5.45
CA CYS A 28 35.12 12.43 4.14
C CYS A 28 36.44 11.67 4.36
N CYS A 29 36.55 10.46 3.81
CA CYS A 29 37.76 9.65 3.95
C CYS A 29 39.00 10.29 3.30
N SER A 30 38.80 11.17 2.32
CA SER A 30 39.88 11.70 1.47
C SER A 30 40.63 12.92 2.03
N CYS A 31 40.02 13.78 2.85
CA CYS A 31 40.61 15.09 3.20
C CYS A 31 41.10 15.26 4.65
N GLU A 32 41.04 14.22 5.48
CA GLU A 32 41.50 14.23 6.88
C GLU A 32 40.92 15.31 7.83
N ASN A 33 39.89 16.02 7.37
CA ASN A 33 39.22 17.11 8.07
C ASN A 33 37.89 16.67 8.68
N ASP A 34 37.43 17.38 9.72
CA ASP A 34 36.10 17.21 10.33
C ASP A 34 34.98 17.75 9.41
N ASN A 35 35.05 17.41 8.12
CA ASN A 35 34.07 17.74 7.09
C ASN A 35 33.03 16.62 7.00
N PRO A 36 31.72 16.93 7.03
CA PRO A 36 30.68 15.92 6.95
C PRO A 36 30.66 15.23 5.59
N ILE A 37 30.30 13.94 5.58
CA ILE A 37 29.92 13.23 4.35
C ILE A 37 28.57 13.78 3.88
N ILE A 38 28.55 14.31 2.66
CA ILE A 38 27.36 14.89 2.05
C ILE A 38 26.80 13.98 0.96
N LEU A 39 27.59 13.64 -0.06
CA LEU A 39 27.17 12.79 -1.19
C LEU A 39 28.27 11.80 -1.53
N LEU A 40 27.89 10.61 -1.98
CA LEU A 40 28.82 9.56 -2.45
C LEU A 40 29.92 9.17 -1.43
N GLY A 41 29.69 9.35 -0.13
CA GLY A 41 30.72 9.09 0.89
C GLY A 41 31.77 10.20 1.03
N LEU A 42 31.61 11.33 0.35
CA LEU A 42 32.55 12.43 0.28
C LEU A 42 31.97 13.72 0.89
N CYS A 43 32.83 14.62 1.35
CA CYS A 43 32.42 16.00 1.63
C CYS A 43 32.32 16.78 0.32
N ARG A 44 31.72 17.97 0.37
CA ARG A 44 31.56 18.82 -0.82
C ARG A 44 32.90 19.14 -1.50
N GLU A 45 33.94 19.45 -0.74
CA GLU A 45 35.28 19.74 -1.27
C GLU A 45 35.88 18.53 -1.98
N CYS A 46 35.81 17.35 -1.36
CA CYS A 46 36.26 16.09 -1.98
C CYS A 46 35.47 15.76 -3.26
N GLU A 47 34.15 15.98 -3.23
CA GLU A 47 33.24 15.69 -4.35
C GLU A 47 33.38 16.71 -5.49
N SER A 48 33.76 17.96 -5.22
CA SER A 48 33.90 18.99 -6.25
C SER A 48 35.02 18.70 -7.25
N GLU A 49 35.95 17.82 -6.88
CA GLU A 49 37.02 17.33 -7.76
C GLU A 49 36.56 16.20 -8.70
N LEU A 50 35.34 15.67 -8.52
CA LEU A 50 34.82 14.59 -9.36
C LEU A 50 34.19 15.10 -10.67
N PRO A 51 34.30 14.36 -11.78
CA PRO A 51 33.57 14.66 -13.01
C PRO A 51 32.05 14.61 -12.74
N GLY A 52 31.33 15.66 -13.11
CA GLY A 52 29.88 15.74 -12.92
C GLY A 52 29.42 16.32 -11.58
N TYR A 53 30.31 16.98 -10.84
CA TYR A 53 29.92 17.75 -9.65
C TYR A 53 28.80 18.75 -9.94
N LEU A 54 27.74 18.69 -9.14
CA LEU A 54 26.63 19.64 -9.19
C LEU A 54 26.76 20.64 -8.03
N PRO A 55 27.00 21.94 -8.31
CA PRO A 55 27.20 22.95 -7.27
C PRO A 55 25.91 23.34 -6.55
N ARG A 56 24.75 22.97 -7.11
CA ARG A 56 23.43 23.22 -6.54
C ARG A 56 22.71 21.91 -6.26
N THR A 57 21.84 21.92 -5.25
CA THR A 57 21.13 20.72 -4.83
C THR A 57 19.68 21.00 -4.47
N THR A 58 18.86 19.96 -4.41
CA THR A 58 17.43 20.10 -4.11
C THR A 58 17.20 20.35 -2.61
N LYS A 59 16.01 20.87 -2.29
CA LYS A 59 15.53 20.98 -0.90
C LYS A 59 15.65 19.66 -0.13
N GLU A 60 15.38 18.55 -0.80
CA GLU A 60 15.44 17.22 -0.20
C GLU A 60 16.86 16.85 0.23
N VAL A 61 17.86 17.06 -0.64
CA VAL A 61 19.26 16.78 -0.32
C VAL A 61 19.78 17.74 0.76
N ALA A 62 19.43 19.03 0.69
CA ALA A 62 19.75 20.00 1.72
C ALA A 62 19.21 19.58 3.10
N ARG A 63 17.96 19.11 3.15
CA ARG A 63 17.36 18.60 4.38
C ARG A 63 18.04 17.32 4.84
N ASN A 64 18.18 16.33 3.97
CA ASN A 64 18.58 14.97 4.36
C ASN A 64 20.08 14.88 4.66
N ASN A 65 20.93 15.54 3.87
CA ASN A 65 22.37 15.33 3.89
C ASN A 65 23.10 16.49 4.60
N TYR A 66 22.66 17.73 4.39
CA TYR A 66 23.21 18.89 5.11
C TYR A 66 22.59 19.09 6.50
N GLY A 67 21.40 18.54 6.73
CA GLY A 67 20.73 18.62 8.04
C GLY A 67 20.00 19.94 8.29
N VAL A 68 19.72 20.71 7.23
CA VAL A 68 18.93 21.96 7.28
C VAL A 68 17.51 21.64 7.76
N ARG A 69 16.97 22.48 8.67
CA ARG A 69 15.61 22.29 9.18
C ARG A 69 14.59 22.93 8.25
N GLU A 70 13.37 22.39 8.25
CA GLU A 70 12.30 22.86 7.36
C GLU A 70 12.05 24.37 7.48
N LYS A 71 12.05 24.88 8.72
CA LYS A 71 11.86 26.30 9.04
C LYS A 71 13.00 27.21 8.55
N ASP A 72 14.18 26.67 8.30
CA ASP A 72 15.34 27.49 7.92
C ASP A 72 15.32 27.79 6.41
N PHE A 73 14.57 27.02 5.61
CA PHE A 73 14.49 27.23 4.15
C PHE A 73 13.86 28.55 3.72
N CYS A 74 13.04 29.20 4.56
CA CYS A 74 12.49 30.52 4.22
C CYS A 74 13.57 31.62 4.16
N ASN A 75 14.72 31.39 4.79
CA ASN A 75 15.81 32.35 4.89
C ASN A 75 16.97 32.03 3.93
N LEU A 76 16.89 30.92 3.19
CA LEU A 76 17.92 30.49 2.25
C LEU A 76 17.51 30.91 0.84
N GLN A 77 18.41 31.63 0.16
CA GLN A 77 18.20 31.99 -1.24
C GLN A 77 18.34 30.73 -2.11
N GLY A 78 17.32 30.47 -2.92
CA GLY A 78 17.29 29.34 -3.85
C GLY A 78 16.89 29.78 -5.24
N GLU A 79 17.43 29.10 -6.24
CA GLU A 79 17.05 29.27 -7.64
C GLU A 79 15.74 28.52 -7.90
N VAL A 80 14.70 29.25 -8.30
CA VAL A 80 13.40 28.67 -8.62
C VAL A 80 13.43 28.06 -10.02
N ARG A 81 13.14 26.76 -10.11
CA ARG A 81 12.85 26.05 -11.36
C ARG A 81 11.36 25.69 -11.41
N LYS A 82 10.88 25.26 -12.58
CA LYS A 82 9.45 25.01 -12.86
C LYS A 82 8.73 24.15 -11.81
N HIS A 83 9.42 23.18 -11.19
CA HIS A 83 8.82 22.25 -10.22
C HIS A 83 9.60 22.07 -8.91
N PHE A 84 10.73 22.78 -8.73
CA PHE A 84 11.56 22.64 -7.53
C PHE A 84 12.49 23.84 -7.35
N MET A 85 13.02 23.98 -6.13
CA MET A 85 14.02 25.00 -5.79
C MET A 85 15.39 24.34 -5.60
N LEU A 86 16.41 24.96 -6.19
CA LEU A 86 17.81 24.54 -6.07
C LEU A 86 18.56 25.49 -5.15
N PHE A 87 19.35 24.94 -4.23
CA PHE A 87 20.14 25.69 -3.27
C PHE A 87 21.62 25.54 -3.57
N ASP A 88 22.35 26.65 -3.50
CA ASP A 88 23.81 26.64 -3.61
C ASP A 88 24.43 25.88 -2.42
N ARG A 89 25.30 24.92 -2.72
CA ARG A 89 25.84 24.01 -1.71
C ARG A 89 26.84 24.67 -0.77
N ILE A 90 27.58 25.68 -1.22
CA ILE A 90 28.51 26.44 -0.37
C ILE A 90 27.71 27.28 0.62
N MET A 91 26.63 27.92 0.15
CA MET A 91 25.70 28.65 1.00
C MET A 91 25.07 27.75 2.08
N LEU A 92 24.70 26.51 1.75
CA LEU A 92 24.21 25.54 2.73
C LEU A 92 25.27 25.21 3.80
N GLU A 93 26.54 25.01 3.43
CA GLU A 93 27.62 24.78 4.40
C GLU A 93 27.81 25.97 5.32
N ASN A 94 27.89 27.17 4.76
CA ASN A 94 28.06 28.40 5.54
C ASN A 94 26.90 28.60 6.50
N HIS A 95 25.66 28.35 6.05
CA HIS A 95 24.49 28.40 6.91
C HIS A 95 24.57 27.39 8.06
N MET A 96 24.97 26.14 7.78
CA MET A 96 25.08 25.10 8.80
C MET A 96 26.21 25.38 9.79
N ILE A 97 27.35 25.90 9.32
CA ILE A 97 28.46 26.32 10.18
C ILE A 97 28.02 27.47 11.08
N ALA A 98 27.32 28.48 10.54
CA ALA A 98 26.78 29.59 11.33
C ALA A 98 25.74 29.13 12.37
N THR A 99 24.87 28.19 11.98
CA THR A 99 23.80 27.67 12.85
C THR A 99 24.33 26.76 13.96
N CYS A 100 25.35 25.95 13.66
CA CYS A 100 25.94 25.01 14.61
C CYS A 100 27.15 25.56 15.36
N GLY A 101 27.72 26.69 14.91
CA GLY A 101 28.87 27.38 15.50
C GLY A 101 30.24 26.92 15.00
N SER A 102 30.37 25.69 14.49
CA SER A 102 31.61 25.19 13.88
C SER A 102 31.36 23.99 12.97
N LYS A 103 32.34 23.64 12.13
CA LYS A 103 32.30 22.40 11.31
C LYS A 103 32.13 21.15 12.18
N LEU A 104 32.90 21.02 13.26
CA LEU A 104 32.79 19.87 14.18
C LEU A 104 31.41 19.82 14.88
N ALA A 105 30.87 20.97 15.29
CA ALA A 105 29.53 21.03 15.88
C ALA A 105 28.43 20.67 14.87
N TRP A 106 28.59 21.05 13.60
CA TRP A 106 27.71 20.63 12.52
C TRP A 106 27.76 19.11 12.31
N VAL A 107 28.94 18.49 12.35
CA VAL A 107 29.03 17.04 12.23
C VAL A 107 28.37 16.33 13.43
N ARG A 108 28.59 16.81 14.65
CA ARG A 108 27.86 16.31 15.84
C ARG A 108 26.33 16.41 15.66
N HIS A 109 25.84 17.49 15.04
CA HIS A 109 24.41 17.65 14.72
C HIS A 109 23.92 16.59 13.74
N LEU A 110 24.67 16.32 12.67
CA LEU A 110 24.34 15.26 11.71
C LEU A 110 24.36 13.87 12.33
N ALA A 111 25.36 13.56 13.16
CA ALA A 111 25.45 12.28 13.86
C ALA A 111 24.25 12.04 14.79
N LYS A 112 23.84 13.06 15.57
CA LYS A 112 22.63 13.00 16.41
C LYS A 112 21.37 12.77 15.58
N LYS A 113 21.25 13.42 14.41
CA LYS A 113 20.13 13.22 13.49
C LYS A 113 20.10 11.79 12.92
N ASP A 114 21.23 11.24 12.51
CA ASP A 114 21.35 9.85 12.04
C ASP A 114 20.95 8.87 13.14
N GLN A 115 21.43 9.08 14.37
CA GLN A 115 21.09 8.23 15.51
C GLN A 115 19.58 8.24 15.82
N ARG A 116 18.94 9.42 15.83
CA ARG A 116 17.49 9.54 16.00
C ARG A 116 16.73 8.80 14.89
N THR A 117 17.17 8.97 13.64
CA THR A 117 16.55 8.32 12.48
C THR A 117 16.68 6.79 12.57
N LYS A 118 17.85 6.27 12.96
CA LYS A 118 18.07 4.84 13.18
C LYS A 118 17.20 4.29 14.31
N LYS A 119 17.13 4.99 15.46
CA LYS A 119 16.27 4.59 16.59
C LYS A 119 14.80 4.54 16.19
N LEU A 120 14.32 5.54 15.45
CA LEU A 120 12.95 5.56 14.93
C LEU A 120 12.71 4.39 13.98
N ARG A 121 13.59 4.18 12.99
CA ARG A 121 13.47 3.05 12.05
C ARG A 121 13.50 1.70 12.74
N ALA A 122 14.37 1.51 13.74
CA ALA A 122 14.41 0.28 14.53
C ALA A 122 13.11 0.07 15.31
N THR A 123 12.55 1.13 15.89
CA THR A 123 11.26 1.07 16.60
C THR A 123 10.11 0.71 15.65
N LEU A 124 10.05 1.36 14.48
CA LEU A 124 9.04 1.07 13.46
C LEU A 124 9.15 -0.37 12.96
N ARG A 125 10.37 -0.82 12.60
CA ARG A 125 10.61 -2.22 12.21
C ARG A 125 10.18 -3.21 13.29
N ARG A 126 10.46 -2.92 14.56
CA ARG A 126 10.04 -3.78 15.67
C ARG A 126 8.51 -3.86 15.74
N LYS A 127 7.81 -2.73 15.63
CA LYS A 127 6.34 -2.71 15.56
C LYS A 127 5.79 -3.47 14.36
N ASP A 128 6.43 -3.36 13.19
CA ASP A 128 6.01 -4.05 11.98
C ASP A 128 6.16 -5.57 12.12
N ILE A 129 7.26 -6.03 12.73
CA ILE A 129 7.51 -7.44 13.06
C ILE A 129 6.52 -7.95 14.11
N GLU A 130 6.28 -7.19 15.19
CA GLU A 130 5.30 -7.54 16.22
C GLU A 130 3.89 -7.64 15.64
N ALA A 131 3.51 -6.74 14.74
CA ALA A 131 2.21 -6.77 14.07
C ALA A 131 2.08 -7.93 13.09
N GLU A 132 3.13 -8.28 12.34
CA GLU A 132 3.12 -9.46 11.46
C GLU A 132 3.04 -10.75 12.28
N ALA A 133 3.85 -10.87 13.34
CA ALA A 133 3.82 -12.03 14.23
C ALA A 133 2.45 -12.20 14.89
N PHE A 134 1.76 -11.11 15.22
CA PHE A 134 0.40 -11.16 15.73
C PHE A 134 -0.59 -11.72 14.70
N VAL A 135 -0.52 -11.28 13.45
CA VAL A 135 -1.39 -11.80 12.38
C VAL A 135 -1.12 -13.28 12.12
N GLU A 136 0.15 -13.69 12.10
CA GLU A 136 0.55 -15.09 11.91
C GLU A 136 0.10 -16.02 13.06
N GLN A 137 -0.22 -15.46 14.24
CA GLN A 137 -0.81 -16.20 15.37
C GLN A 137 -2.32 -16.38 15.29
N LEU A 138 -3.00 -15.66 14.38
CA LEU A 138 -4.44 -15.78 14.19
C LEU A 138 -4.77 -17.07 13.41
N ALA A 139 -6.02 -17.18 12.92
CA ALA A 139 -6.47 -18.39 12.24
C ALA A 139 -5.54 -18.82 11.08
N PRO A 140 -5.26 -20.13 10.92
CA PRO A 140 -4.39 -20.62 9.84
C PRO A 140 -4.85 -20.15 8.44
N GLY A 141 -3.92 -19.61 7.66
CA GLY A 141 -4.19 -19.06 6.32
C GLY A 141 -4.80 -17.66 6.30
N PHE A 142 -5.17 -17.08 7.45
CA PHE A 142 -5.69 -15.72 7.52
C PHE A 142 -4.62 -14.69 7.11
N ALA A 143 -3.37 -14.88 7.54
CA ALA A 143 -2.25 -13.99 7.19
C ALA A 143 -2.04 -13.90 5.67
N ASP A 144 -2.03 -15.05 4.99
CA ASP A 144 -1.91 -15.11 3.54
C ASP A 144 -3.10 -14.45 2.85
N TYR A 145 -4.32 -14.65 3.37
CA TYR A 145 -5.52 -14.04 2.83
C TYR A 145 -5.46 -12.50 2.89
N ILE A 146 -5.15 -11.93 4.06
CA ILE A 146 -5.09 -10.46 4.20
C ILE A 146 -3.96 -9.84 3.38
N ARG A 147 -2.82 -10.55 3.22
CA ARG A 147 -1.73 -10.16 2.31
C ARG A 147 -2.23 -10.15 0.86
N ALA A 148 -2.96 -11.17 0.43
CA ALA A 148 -3.46 -11.27 -0.93
C ALA A 148 -4.48 -10.17 -1.30
N ILE A 149 -5.31 -9.74 -0.34
CA ILE A 149 -6.31 -8.69 -0.57
C ILE A 149 -5.77 -7.26 -0.30
N ASN A 150 -4.48 -7.12 0.02
CA ASN A 150 -3.83 -5.85 0.38
C ASN A 150 -4.58 -5.09 1.49
N PHE A 151 -5.09 -5.81 2.49
CA PHE A 151 -5.81 -5.19 3.58
C PHE A 151 -4.83 -4.43 4.49
N MET A 152 -5.06 -3.12 4.64
CA MET A 152 -4.22 -2.27 5.48
C MET A 152 -4.45 -2.64 6.95
N ARG A 153 -3.35 -2.88 7.66
CA ARG A 153 -3.39 -3.31 9.07
C ARG A 153 -4.15 -2.30 9.93
N THR A 154 -5.25 -2.76 10.54
CA THR A 154 -6.04 -2.05 11.55
C THR A 154 -5.50 -2.35 12.96
N ASP A 155 -6.19 -1.91 14.01
CA ASP A 155 -5.84 -2.30 15.36
C ASP A 155 -6.03 -3.81 15.62
N LYS A 156 -5.44 -4.31 16.70
CA LYS A 156 -5.42 -5.75 17.02
C LYS A 156 -6.81 -6.36 17.19
N ASN A 157 -7.74 -5.62 17.79
CA ASN A 157 -9.08 -6.15 18.05
C ASN A 157 -9.84 -6.33 16.75
N GLU A 158 -9.70 -5.40 15.81
CA GLU A 158 -10.34 -5.54 14.50
C GLU A 158 -9.74 -6.71 13.70
N LEU A 159 -8.43 -6.94 13.79
CA LEU A 159 -7.79 -8.10 13.16
C LEU A 159 -8.29 -9.44 13.74
N GLU A 160 -8.53 -9.52 15.04
CA GLU A 160 -9.14 -10.71 15.67
C GLU A 160 -10.56 -10.95 15.14
N ARG A 161 -11.38 -9.89 15.04
CA ARG A 161 -12.74 -9.99 14.48
C ARG A 161 -12.71 -10.41 13.02
N CYS A 162 -11.81 -9.85 12.22
CA CYS A 162 -11.58 -10.28 10.84
C CYS A 162 -11.20 -11.75 10.76
N SER A 163 -10.30 -12.21 11.64
CA SER A 163 -9.88 -13.62 11.69
C SER A 163 -11.03 -14.56 12.05
N GLN A 164 -11.87 -14.19 13.01
CA GLN A 164 -13.07 -14.96 13.36
C GLN A 164 -14.04 -15.07 12.17
N ARG A 165 -14.31 -13.95 11.47
CA ARG A 165 -15.15 -13.94 10.27
C ARG A 165 -14.54 -14.76 9.14
N PHE A 166 -13.23 -14.72 8.97
CA PHE A 166 -12.49 -15.57 8.02
C PHE A 166 -12.71 -17.06 8.31
N VAL A 167 -12.61 -17.49 9.57
CA VAL A 167 -12.85 -18.88 9.95
C VAL A 167 -14.28 -19.31 9.61
N VAL A 168 -15.27 -18.50 10.00
CA VAL A 168 -16.69 -18.78 9.73
C VAL A 168 -16.95 -18.93 8.23
N LEU A 169 -16.53 -17.95 7.42
CA LEU A 169 -16.77 -17.99 5.98
C LEU A 169 -16.03 -19.14 5.31
N THR A 170 -14.78 -19.41 5.72
CA THR A 170 -13.99 -20.51 5.15
C THR A 170 -14.62 -21.87 5.46
N ALA A 171 -15.14 -22.08 6.67
CA ALA A 171 -15.84 -23.30 7.04
C ALA A 171 -17.11 -23.49 6.19
N GLU A 172 -17.95 -22.46 6.10
CA GLU A 172 -19.19 -22.47 5.31
C GLU A 172 -18.97 -22.74 3.82
N LEU A 173 -17.88 -22.21 3.25
CA LEU A 173 -17.50 -22.45 1.87
C LEU A 173 -17.04 -23.90 1.68
N ARG A 174 -16.16 -24.39 2.56
CA ARG A 174 -15.64 -25.76 2.49
C ARG A 174 -16.72 -26.81 2.64
N GLU A 175 -17.69 -26.59 3.53
CA GLU A 175 -18.85 -27.49 3.68
C GLU A 175 -19.64 -27.64 2.37
N ARG A 176 -19.61 -26.63 1.50
CA ARG A 176 -20.24 -26.67 0.18
C ARG A 176 -19.28 -26.94 -0.98
N GLY A 177 -18.05 -27.36 -0.68
CA GLY A 177 -17.05 -27.69 -1.70
C GLY A 177 -16.42 -26.48 -2.40
N PHE A 178 -16.55 -25.28 -1.84
CA PHE A 178 -15.94 -24.06 -2.37
C PHE A 178 -14.69 -23.66 -1.57
N GLU A 179 -13.77 -23.00 -2.25
CA GLU A 179 -12.62 -22.36 -1.64
C GLU A 179 -12.84 -20.86 -1.46
N LEU A 180 -12.19 -20.29 -0.44
CA LEU A 180 -12.24 -18.85 -0.20
C LEU A 180 -11.46 -18.12 -1.31
N ARG A 181 -12.19 -17.26 -2.03
CA ARG A 181 -11.66 -16.47 -3.14
C ARG A 181 -11.17 -15.11 -2.68
N THR A 182 -9.94 -14.77 -3.05
CA THR A 182 -9.34 -13.46 -2.77
C THR A 182 -9.83 -12.37 -3.72
N ASP A 183 -10.38 -12.72 -4.88
CA ASP A 183 -10.94 -11.80 -5.87
C ASP A 183 -12.45 -11.51 -5.64
N SER A 184 -13.09 -12.23 -4.71
CA SER A 184 -14.50 -12.03 -4.38
C SER A 184 -14.68 -10.85 -3.44
N ARG A 185 -15.26 -9.75 -3.95
CA ARG A 185 -15.59 -8.56 -3.15
C ARG A 185 -16.53 -8.88 -2.00
N LEU A 186 -17.46 -9.81 -2.17
CA LEU A 186 -18.38 -10.24 -1.11
C LEU A 186 -17.62 -10.89 0.06
N CYS A 187 -16.66 -11.77 -0.25
CA CYS A 187 -15.82 -12.40 0.77
C CYS A 187 -14.95 -11.36 1.48
N GLN A 188 -14.30 -10.48 0.72
CA GLN A 188 -13.45 -9.43 1.27
C GLN A 188 -14.22 -8.51 2.23
N VAL A 189 -15.38 -8.01 1.78
CA VAL A 189 -16.22 -7.09 2.57
C VAL A 189 -16.70 -7.78 3.85
N PHE A 190 -17.21 -9.01 3.76
CA PHE A 190 -17.63 -9.74 4.95
C PHE A 190 -16.49 -9.94 5.95
N ILE A 191 -15.31 -10.33 5.49
CA ILE A 191 -14.17 -10.57 6.38
C ILE A 191 -13.68 -9.25 6.99
N THR A 192 -13.56 -8.18 6.19
CA THR A 192 -12.90 -6.94 6.62
C THR A 192 -13.81 -5.97 7.35
N THR A 193 -15.08 -5.84 6.96
CA THR A 193 -16.04 -4.91 7.60
C THR A 193 -17.13 -5.62 8.39
N GLY A 194 -17.37 -6.91 8.11
CA GLY A 194 -18.49 -7.65 8.69
C GLY A 194 -19.80 -7.44 7.97
N ASP A 195 -19.81 -6.72 6.84
CA ASP A 195 -21.04 -6.48 6.09
C ASP A 195 -21.47 -7.72 5.32
N GLY A 196 -22.77 -8.04 5.43
CA GLY A 196 -23.37 -9.21 4.81
C GLY A 196 -23.45 -10.42 5.73
N ASN A 197 -23.72 -11.58 5.15
CA ASN A 197 -23.96 -12.82 5.88
C ASN A 197 -23.24 -13.97 5.18
N ALA A 198 -22.49 -14.78 5.93
CA ALA A 198 -21.72 -15.90 5.40
C ALA A 198 -22.58 -16.85 4.54
N TRP A 199 -23.75 -17.25 5.02
CA TRP A 199 -24.69 -18.12 4.31
C TRP A 199 -25.13 -17.53 2.98
N SER A 200 -25.46 -16.24 2.96
CA SER A 200 -25.88 -15.54 1.74
C SER A 200 -24.73 -15.45 0.72
N ILE A 201 -23.50 -15.30 1.19
CA ILE A 201 -22.32 -15.25 0.32
C ILE A 201 -22.09 -16.62 -0.29
N VAL A 202 -22.15 -17.69 0.50
CA VAL A 202 -21.98 -19.04 -0.03
C VAL A 202 -23.11 -19.41 -1.01
N ASP A 203 -24.37 -19.11 -0.68
CA ASP A 203 -25.50 -19.34 -1.61
C ASP A 203 -25.31 -18.56 -2.92
N THR A 204 -24.73 -17.37 -2.87
CA THR A 204 -24.38 -16.60 -4.07
C THR A 204 -23.27 -17.28 -4.85
N MET A 205 -22.23 -17.79 -4.19
CA MET A 205 -21.13 -18.49 -4.87
C MET A 205 -21.60 -19.79 -5.53
N ASP A 206 -22.45 -20.55 -4.85
CA ASP A 206 -23.09 -21.76 -5.38
C ASP A 206 -23.95 -21.44 -6.63
N GLU A 207 -24.81 -20.43 -6.52
CA GLU A 207 -25.67 -19.96 -7.61
C GLU A 207 -24.85 -19.49 -8.81
N MET A 208 -23.80 -18.69 -8.60
CA MET A 208 -22.94 -18.21 -9.69
C MET A 208 -22.12 -19.34 -10.32
N ASN A 209 -21.64 -20.31 -9.52
CA ASN A 209 -20.95 -21.49 -10.05
C ASN A 209 -21.87 -22.29 -10.97
N PHE A 210 -23.10 -22.58 -10.54
CA PHE A 210 -24.08 -23.27 -11.38
C PHE A 210 -24.38 -22.51 -12.67
N LEU A 211 -24.60 -21.19 -12.60
CA LEU A 211 -24.87 -20.36 -13.76
C LEU A 211 -23.74 -20.43 -14.79
N PHE A 212 -22.48 -20.27 -14.36
CA PHE A 212 -21.36 -20.28 -15.30
C PHE A 212 -20.94 -21.67 -15.80
N THR A 213 -21.19 -22.72 -15.03
CA THR A 213 -20.79 -24.09 -15.39
C THR A 213 -21.85 -24.83 -16.20
N HIS A 214 -23.13 -24.58 -15.94
CA HIS A 214 -24.23 -25.41 -16.46
C HIS A 214 -25.23 -24.66 -17.33
N THR A 215 -25.04 -23.36 -17.57
CA THR A 215 -26.01 -22.53 -18.30
C THR A 215 -25.34 -21.60 -19.30
N ASP A 216 -26.15 -20.96 -20.15
CA ASP A 216 -25.75 -19.93 -21.11
C ASP A 216 -25.73 -18.51 -20.50
N TYR A 217 -25.63 -18.40 -19.16
CA TYR A 217 -25.70 -17.15 -18.41
C TYR A 217 -24.78 -16.05 -18.95
N ALA A 218 -23.53 -16.37 -19.29
CA ALA A 218 -22.59 -15.40 -19.84
C ALA A 218 -23.08 -14.81 -21.17
N GLU A 219 -23.62 -15.65 -22.06
CA GLU A 219 -24.15 -15.23 -23.36
C GLU A 219 -25.43 -14.39 -23.21
N ARG A 220 -26.30 -14.75 -22.24
CA ARG A 220 -27.48 -13.95 -21.91
C ARG A 220 -27.13 -12.58 -21.36
N CYS A 221 -26.17 -12.51 -20.43
CA CYS A 221 -25.66 -11.23 -19.92
C CYS A 221 -25.15 -10.35 -21.06
N ASP A 222 -24.31 -10.90 -21.94
CA ASP A 222 -23.75 -10.16 -23.07
C ASP A 222 -24.83 -9.67 -24.04
N ARG A 223 -25.86 -10.48 -24.29
CA ARG A 223 -27.02 -10.11 -25.11
C ARG A 223 -27.84 -8.99 -24.46
N ASN A 224 -28.13 -9.09 -23.17
CA ASN A 224 -28.91 -8.07 -22.45
C ASN A 224 -28.15 -6.73 -22.42
N VAL A 225 -26.85 -6.76 -22.15
CA VAL A 225 -26.00 -5.56 -22.19
C VAL A 225 -25.91 -4.96 -23.59
N LYS A 226 -25.83 -5.78 -24.66
CA LYS A 226 -25.88 -5.28 -26.05
C LYS A 226 -27.22 -4.65 -26.38
N ASN A 227 -28.33 -5.26 -25.95
CA ASN A 227 -29.68 -4.73 -26.16
C ASN A 227 -29.87 -3.40 -25.44
N MET A 228 -29.43 -3.29 -24.19
CA MET A 228 -29.37 -2.04 -23.43
C MET A 228 -28.62 -0.95 -24.21
N ARG A 229 -27.38 -1.22 -24.63
CA ARG A 229 -26.57 -0.26 -25.42
C ARG A 229 -27.21 0.14 -26.75
N ASN A 230 -27.90 -0.78 -27.40
CA ASN A 230 -28.60 -0.51 -28.66
C ASN A 230 -29.85 0.35 -28.44
N LYS A 231 -30.61 0.12 -27.34
CA LYS A 231 -31.72 0.99 -26.94
C LYS A 231 -31.22 2.42 -26.66
N GLU A 232 -30.17 2.56 -25.86
CA GLU A 232 -29.54 3.87 -25.61
C GLU A 232 -29.10 4.56 -26.92
N ARG A 233 -28.49 3.82 -27.85
CA ARG A 233 -28.04 4.39 -29.13
C ARG A 233 -29.20 4.84 -30.01
N ASN A 234 -30.31 4.11 -30.02
CA ASN A 234 -31.51 4.45 -30.77
C ASN A 234 -32.26 5.64 -30.15
N GLU A 235 -32.29 5.76 -28.82
CA GLU A 235 -32.88 6.90 -28.11
C GLU A 235 -32.02 8.17 -28.27
N ASN A 236 -30.69 8.04 -28.24
CA ASN A 236 -29.76 9.15 -28.47
C ASN A 236 -29.71 9.62 -29.95
N PHE A 237 -30.34 8.92 -30.89
CA PHE A 237 -30.46 9.36 -32.29
C PHE A 237 -31.39 10.58 -32.44
N TYR A 238 -32.28 10.83 -31.48
CA TYR A 238 -33.20 11.99 -31.46
C TYR A 238 -32.69 13.21 -30.67
N GLY A 239 -31.37 13.31 -30.43
CA GLY A 239 -30.72 14.62 -30.26
C GLY A 239 -30.37 15.08 -28.84
N GLU A 240 -30.47 14.25 -27.81
CA GLU A 240 -30.06 14.66 -26.45
C GLU A 240 -29.11 13.63 -25.84
N ARG A 241 -27.82 13.96 -25.82
CA ARG A 241 -26.75 13.09 -25.31
C ARG A 241 -26.85 13.00 -23.78
N MET A 242 -27.67 12.08 -23.29
CA MET A 242 -27.82 11.83 -21.85
C MET A 242 -26.48 11.36 -21.30
N ARG A 243 -25.77 12.23 -20.57
CA ARG A 243 -24.58 11.85 -19.80
C ARG A 243 -25.06 11.10 -18.57
N TYR A 244 -25.26 9.79 -18.69
CA TYR A 244 -25.47 8.96 -17.51
C TYR A 244 -24.33 9.17 -16.51
N SER A 245 -24.68 9.30 -15.23
CA SER A 245 -23.68 9.21 -14.18
C SER A 245 -23.08 7.80 -14.22
N SER A 246 -21.79 7.64 -13.88
CA SER A 246 -21.17 6.31 -13.82
C SER A 246 -21.86 5.35 -12.84
N GLN A 247 -22.72 5.86 -11.95
CA GLN A 247 -23.49 5.05 -11.03
C GLN A 247 -24.74 4.46 -11.69
N ALA A 248 -25.57 5.28 -12.35
CA ALA A 248 -26.79 4.81 -13.03
C ALA A 248 -26.47 3.74 -14.08
N TYR A 249 -25.39 3.94 -14.85
CA TYR A 249 -24.92 2.94 -15.80
C TYR A 249 -24.52 1.59 -15.16
N ARG A 250 -23.97 1.61 -13.93
CA ARG A 250 -23.61 0.38 -13.21
C ARG A 250 -24.84 -0.35 -12.69
N GLU A 251 -25.86 0.39 -12.28
CA GLU A 251 -27.14 -0.15 -11.82
C GLU A 251 -27.85 -0.86 -12.98
N GLU A 252 -27.94 -0.24 -14.15
CA GLU A 252 -28.55 -0.86 -15.35
C GLU A 252 -27.78 -2.10 -15.83
N LEU A 253 -26.44 -2.10 -15.74
CA LEU A 253 -25.64 -3.30 -16.02
C LEU A 253 -25.93 -4.44 -15.03
N GLN A 254 -26.23 -4.10 -13.78
CA GLN A 254 -26.60 -5.08 -12.75
C GLN A 254 -28.01 -5.63 -13.03
N ASP A 255 -28.96 -4.77 -13.42
CA ASP A 255 -30.31 -5.19 -13.80
C ASP A 255 -30.29 -6.17 -14.98
N CYS A 256 -29.46 -5.91 -16.01
CA CYS A 256 -29.29 -6.82 -17.15
C CYS A 256 -28.84 -8.23 -16.72
N ARG A 257 -27.97 -8.31 -15.70
CA ARG A 257 -27.46 -9.58 -15.14
C ARG A 257 -28.50 -10.27 -14.28
N ASP A 258 -29.24 -9.50 -13.48
CA ASP A 258 -30.28 -10.03 -12.60
C ASP A 258 -31.48 -10.54 -13.41
N GLU A 259 -31.81 -9.89 -14.53
CA GLU A 259 -32.80 -10.36 -15.51
C GLU A 259 -32.39 -11.71 -16.13
N ALA A 260 -31.18 -11.80 -16.70
CA ALA A 260 -30.65 -13.04 -17.27
C ALA A 260 -30.65 -14.19 -16.24
N LYS A 261 -30.30 -13.86 -15.00
CA LYS A 261 -30.31 -14.81 -13.88
C LYS A 261 -31.72 -15.25 -13.47
N ALA A 262 -32.70 -14.35 -13.53
CA ALA A 262 -34.10 -14.66 -13.21
C ALA A 262 -34.70 -15.62 -14.26
N GLU A 263 -34.51 -15.34 -15.55
CA GLU A 263 -34.98 -16.20 -16.65
C GLU A 263 -34.43 -17.62 -16.53
N ILE A 264 -33.11 -17.76 -16.36
CA ILE A 264 -32.46 -19.07 -16.22
C ILE A 264 -33.00 -19.81 -14.99
N ARG A 265 -33.22 -19.09 -13.88
CA ARG A 265 -33.76 -19.70 -12.68
C ARG A 265 -35.15 -20.28 -12.92
N GLU A 266 -36.04 -19.56 -13.58
CA GLU A 266 -37.39 -20.05 -13.90
C GLU A 266 -37.36 -21.30 -14.78
N GLU A 267 -36.50 -21.32 -15.80
CA GLU A 267 -36.30 -22.49 -16.68
C GLU A 267 -35.88 -23.73 -15.90
N TYR A 268 -34.87 -23.59 -15.03
CA TYR A 268 -34.30 -24.70 -14.28
C TYR A 268 -35.16 -25.12 -13.07
N LEU A 269 -35.93 -24.21 -12.49
CA LEU A 269 -36.93 -24.56 -11.47
C LEU A 269 -38.02 -25.45 -12.07
N THR A 270 -38.45 -25.17 -13.31
CA THR A 270 -39.46 -25.95 -14.05
C THR A 270 -38.93 -27.32 -14.50
N ASN A 271 -37.71 -27.36 -15.03
CA ASN A 271 -37.06 -28.60 -15.45
C ASN A 271 -35.57 -28.55 -15.11
N SER A 272 -35.14 -29.30 -14.10
CA SER A 272 -33.73 -29.35 -13.68
C SER A 272 -32.81 -30.02 -14.71
N ARG A 273 -33.36 -30.68 -15.73
CA ARG A 273 -32.62 -31.45 -16.73
C ARG A 273 -31.71 -32.52 -16.09
N GLY A 274 -32.11 -33.05 -14.94
CA GLY A 274 -31.34 -34.03 -14.17
C GLY A 274 -30.14 -33.46 -13.41
N LEU A 275 -29.97 -32.14 -13.38
CA LEU A 275 -28.91 -31.48 -12.61
C LEU A 275 -29.35 -31.21 -11.17
N THR A 276 -28.37 -31.19 -10.26
CA THR A 276 -28.58 -30.71 -8.90
C THR A 276 -28.58 -29.19 -8.93
N LEU A 277 -29.66 -28.54 -8.49
CA LEU A 277 -29.72 -27.09 -8.46
C LEU A 277 -29.00 -26.52 -7.24
N PRO A 278 -28.60 -25.23 -7.28
CA PRO A 278 -28.11 -24.53 -6.10
C PRO A 278 -29.09 -24.65 -4.94
N ARG A 279 -28.57 -24.74 -3.72
CA ARG A 279 -29.40 -24.94 -2.51
C ARG A 279 -30.53 -23.91 -2.40
N LYS A 280 -30.21 -22.65 -2.70
CA LYS A 280 -31.16 -21.54 -2.74
C LYS A 280 -32.34 -21.79 -3.69
N TRP A 281 -32.10 -22.43 -4.82
CA TRP A 281 -33.13 -22.74 -5.81
C TRP A 281 -33.93 -23.98 -5.41
N GLU A 282 -33.29 -25.02 -4.85
CA GLU A 282 -34.02 -26.18 -4.32
C GLU A 282 -34.97 -25.80 -3.17
N ASN A 283 -34.56 -24.86 -2.32
CA ASN A 283 -35.44 -24.29 -1.29
C ASN A 283 -36.66 -23.59 -1.90
N MET A 284 -36.47 -22.82 -2.99
CA MET A 284 -37.58 -22.17 -3.71
C MET A 284 -38.51 -23.21 -4.35
N ARG A 285 -37.96 -24.24 -5.02
CA ARG A 285 -38.74 -25.33 -5.62
C ARG A 285 -39.58 -26.05 -4.57
N SER A 286 -39.00 -26.34 -3.41
CA SER A 286 -39.68 -27.03 -2.30
C SER A 286 -40.83 -26.22 -1.70
N GLN A 287 -40.79 -24.89 -1.80
CA GLN A 287 -41.90 -24.02 -1.38
C GLN A 287 -43.01 -24.00 -2.43
N MET A 288 -42.66 -24.01 -3.72
CA MET A 288 -43.61 -24.04 -4.83
C MET A 288 -44.43 -25.35 -4.88
N THR A 289 -43.85 -26.49 -4.48
CA THR A 289 -44.55 -27.79 -4.46
C THR A 289 -45.39 -28.04 -3.20
N ARG A 290 -45.23 -27.23 -2.16
CA ARG A 290 -46.01 -27.30 -0.90
C ARG A 290 -47.22 -26.37 -0.88
N SER A 291 -47.43 -25.59 -1.93
CA SER A 291 -48.53 -24.64 -2.13
C SER A 291 -49.59 -25.25 -3.03
#